data_AF-A0A6G1VQN7-F1
#
_entry.id   AF-A0A6G1VQN7-F1
#
_cell.length_a   1.000
_cell.length_b   1.000
_cell.length_c   1.000
_cell.angle_alpha   90.00
_cell.angle_beta   90.00
_cell.angle_gamma   90.00
#
_symmetry.space_group_name_H-M   'P 1'
#
loop_
_entity.id
_entity.type
_entity.pdbx_description
1 polymer ?
#
loop_
_entity_poly.entity_id
_entity_poly.type
_entity_poly.pdbx_seq_one_letter_code
_entity_poly.pdbx_strand_id
1 'polypeptide(L)' 'MLKQQKIFFDFLRFCIGSAKEIPGSLKEVDWKELYAIAKKQCLVGVLSDGIKKLPAEHVRIKKELLQ' A
#
# COMPACT_ATOMS: atom_id res chain seq x y z
N MET A 1 -4.90 -12.64 -9.34
CA MET A 1 -5.88 -11.62 -8.89
C MET A 1 -6.16 -11.65 -7.39
N LEU A 2 -6.51 -12.79 -6.77
CA LEU A 2 -6.88 -12.85 -5.33
C LEU A 2 -5.75 -12.48 -4.34
N LYS A 3 -4.49 -12.81 -4.64
CA LYS A 3 -3.37 -12.50 -3.73
C LYS A 3 -3.13 -10.99 -3.58
N GLN A 4 -3.13 -10.25 -4.69
CA GLN A 4 -2.87 -8.80 -4.70
C GLN A 4 -4.03 -8.01 -4.07
N GLN A 5 -5.28 -8.46 -4.26
CA GLN A 5 -6.43 -7.88 -3.57
C GLN A 5 -6.37 -8.11 -2.05
N LYS A 6 -5.95 -9.30 -1.58
CA LYS A 6 -5.74 -9.53 -0.14
C LYS A 6 -4.69 -8.59 0.43
N ILE A 7 -3.55 -8.43 -0.24
CA ILE A 7 -2.49 -7.50 0.18
C ILE A 7 -2.99 -6.06 0.19
N PHE A 8 -3.79 -5.67 -0.82
CA PHE A 8 -4.42 -4.35 -0.86
C PHE A 8 -5.36 -4.10 0.31
N PHE A 9 -6.18 -5.08 0.69
CA PHE A 9 -7.07 -4.97 1.85
C PHE A 9 -6.32 -4.95 3.18
N ASP A 10 -5.30 -5.79 3.35
CA ASP A 10 -4.40 -5.75 4.51
C ASP A 10 -3.72 -4.39 4.63
N PHE A 11 -3.26 -3.84 3.51
CA PHE A 11 -2.64 -2.53 3.48
C PHE A 11 -3.64 -1.41 3.79
N LEU A 12 -4.86 -1.45 3.25
CA LEU A 12 -5.94 -0.53 3.61
C LEU A 12 -6.25 -0.56 5.10
N ARG A 13 -6.31 -1.76 5.70
CA ARG A 13 -6.56 -1.94 7.13
C ARG A 13 -5.44 -1.32 7.98
N PHE A 14 -4.20 -1.40 7.51
CA PHE A 14 -3.07 -0.68 8.08
C PHE A 14 -3.21 0.85 7.91
N CYS A 15 -3.58 1.34 6.73
CA CYS A 15 -3.76 2.78 6.47
C CYS A 15 -4.77 3.43 7.42
N ILE A 16 -5.90 2.75 7.66
CA ILE A 16 -7.00 3.21 8.53
C ILE A 16 -6.63 3.05 10.03
N GLY A 17 -5.46 2.47 10.34
CA GLY A 17 -4.98 2.29 11.72
C GLY A 17 -5.61 1.09 12.44
N SER A 18 -6.29 0.20 11.72
CA SER A 18 -6.89 -1.01 12.28
C SER A 18 -5.86 -2.13 12.49
N ALA A 19 -4.73 -2.11 11.75
CA ALA A 19 -3.58 -2.98 11.99
C ALA A 19 -2.39 -2.15 12.48
N LYS A 20 -1.87 -2.45 13.68
CA LYS A 20 -0.68 -1.79 14.26
C LYS A 20 0.64 -2.29 13.68
N GLU A 21 0.63 -3.47 13.06
CA GLU A 21 1.82 -4.09 12.48
C GLU A 21 1.78 -4.01 10.95
N ILE A 22 2.95 -3.82 10.36
CA ILE A 22 3.11 -3.82 8.90
C ILE A 22 2.76 -5.23 8.41
N PRO A 23 1.80 -5.38 7.49
CA PRO A 23 1.46 -6.68 6.94
C PRO A 23 2.72 -7.32 6.34
N GLY A 24 3.09 -8.52 6.79
CA GLY A 24 4.25 -9.24 6.24
C GLY A 24 4.14 -9.47 4.72
N SER A 25 2.91 -9.49 4.21
CA SER A 25 2.61 -9.60 2.78
C SER A 25 2.96 -8.35 1.95
N LEU A 26 3.30 -7.22 2.58
CA LEU A 26 3.81 -6.04 1.86
C LEU A 26 5.20 -6.25 1.24
N LYS A 27 5.99 -7.20 1.75
CA LYS A 27 7.35 -7.45 1.24
C LYS A 27 7.38 -7.95 -0.21
N GLU A 28 6.31 -8.59 -0.66
CA GLU A 28 6.20 -9.18 -2.00
C GLU A 28 5.17 -8.44 -2.89
N VAL A 29 4.74 -7.24 -2.47
CA VAL A 29 3.69 -6.52 -3.20
C VAL A 29 4.24 -5.80 -4.43
N ASP A 30 3.49 -5.88 -5.53
CA ASP A 30 3.77 -5.09 -6.72
C ASP A 30 3.10 -3.72 -6.56
N TRP A 31 3.88 -2.72 -6.15
CA TRP A 31 3.38 -1.38 -5.85
C TRP A 31 2.69 -0.71 -7.04
N LYS A 32 3.08 -1.05 -8.28
CA LYS A 32 2.47 -0.51 -9.49
C LYS A 32 1.06 -1.06 -9.69
N GLU A 33 0.87 -2.36 -9.43
CA GLU A 33 -0.45 -2.99 -9.43
C GLU A 33 -1.31 -2.50 -8.26
N LEU A 34 -0.74 -2.38 -7.06
CA LEU A 34 -1.41 -1.82 -5.88
C LEU A 34 -1.90 -0.39 -6.14
N TYR A 35 -1.06 0.45 -6.74
CA TYR A 35 -1.41 1.81 -7.11
C TYR A 35 -2.48 1.86 -8.21
N ALA A 36 -2.42 0.95 -9.19
CA ALA A 36 -3.47 0.84 -10.22
C ALA A 36 -4.81 0.43 -9.62
N ILE A 37 -4.84 -0.47 -8.63
CA ILE A 37 -6.05 -0.85 -7.88
C ILE A 37 -6.55 0.35 -7.09
N ALA A 38 -5.68 1.03 -6.33
CA ALA A 38 -6.03 2.21 -5.55
C ALA A 38 -6.61 3.33 -6.43
N LYS A 39 -6.01 3.55 -7.62
CA LYS A 39 -6.45 4.53 -8.61
C LYS A 39 -7.82 4.17 -9.19
N LYS A 40 -8.06 2.90 -9.52
CA LYS A 40 -9.38 2.42 -9.97
C LYS A 40 -10.47 2.58 -8.90
N GLN A 41 -10.11 2.47 -7.63
CA GLN A 41 -11.04 2.56 -6.49
C GLN A 41 -11.15 3.98 -5.90
N CYS A 42 -10.44 4.98 -6.44
CA CYS A 42 -10.33 6.33 -5.89
C CYS A 42 -9.78 6.39 -4.45
N LEU A 43 -8.98 5.40 -4.03
CA LEU A 43 -8.42 5.27 -2.68
C LEU A 43 -6.94 5.69 -2.57
N VAL A 44 -6.42 6.42 -3.56
CA VAL A 44 -5.00 6.85 -3.61
C VAL A 44 -4.63 7.76 -2.44
N GLY A 45 -5.58 8.56 -1.93
CA GLY A 45 -5.35 9.41 -0.76
C GLY A 45 -5.11 8.60 0.51
N VAL A 46 -5.92 7.57 0.75
CA VAL A 46 -5.78 6.65 1.88
C VAL A 46 -4.47 5.86 1.77
N LEU A 47 -4.11 5.43 0.56
CA LEU A 47 -2.85 4.77 0.26
C LEU A 47 -1.65 5.65 0.66
N SER A 48 -1.70 6.93 0.28
CA SER A 48 -0.63 7.90 0.54
C SER A 48 -0.48 8.19 2.04
N ASP A 49 -1.58 8.22 2.78
CA ASP A 49 -1.56 8.36 4.24
C ASP A 49 -0.93 7.14 4.93
N GLY A 50 -1.25 5.93 4.46
CA GLY A 50 -0.60 4.70 4.95
C GLY A 50 0.88 4.60 4.59
N ILE A 51 1.27 5.06 3.39
CA ILE A 51 2.68 5.13 2.98
C ILE A 51 3.47 6.07 3.88
N LYS A 52 2.90 7.21 4.31
CA LYS A 52 3.56 8.12 5.28
C LYS A 52 3.77 7.48 6.65
N LYS A 53 2.90 6.53 7.04
CA LYS A 53 3.00 5.77 8.31
C LYS A 53 3.95 4.57 8.21
N LEU A 54 4.35 4.16 7.01
CA LEU A 54 5.32 3.08 6.81
C LEU A 54 6.76 3.61 6.97
N PRO A 55 7.67 2.83 7.60
CA PRO A 55 9.10 3.11 7.59
C PRO A 55 9.65 3.01 6.16
N ALA A 56 10.53 3.95 5.80
CA ALA A 56 11.09 4.11 4.45
C ALA A 56 11.79 2.86 3.89
N GLU A 57 12.19 1.92 4.75
CA GLU A 57 12.77 0.63 4.36
C GLU A 57 11.79 -0.30 3.62
N HIS A 58 10.49 -0.22 3.92
CA HIS A 58 9.45 -1.01 3.22
C HIS A 58 8.89 -0.29 2.00
N VAL A 59 8.98 1.04 1.99
CA VAL A 59 8.63 1.88 0.86
C VAL A 59 9.81 1.89 -0.10
N ARG A 60 10.09 0.73 -0.72
CA ARG A 60 10.96 0.60 -1.90
C ARG A 60 10.43 1.35 -3.13
N ILE A 61 9.42 2.20 -2.96
CA ILE A 61 9.04 3.21 -3.93
C ILE A 61 10.06 4.34 -3.83
N LYS A 62 11.15 4.13 -4.58
CA LYS A 62 12.03 5.20 -5.04
C LYS A 62 11.17 6.35 -5.58
N LYS A 63 11.56 7.57 -5.21
CA LYS A 63 11.51 8.89 -5.89
C LYS A 63 10.82 9.10 -7.26
N GLU A 64 10.40 8.08 -8.02
CA GLU A 64 9.81 8.17 -9.36
C GLU A 64 8.27 8.25 -9.38
N LEU A 65 7.56 7.78 -8.34
CA LEU A 65 6.08 7.85 -8.29
C LEU A 65 5.54 9.20 -7.76
N LEU A 66 6.43 10.17 -7.50
CA LEU A 66 6.11 11.50 -6.94
C LEU A 66 6.21 12.63 -7.98
N GLN A 67 6.08 12.31 -9.27
CA GLN A 67 5.84 13.31 -10.31
C GLN A 67 4.38 13.75 -10.34
#